data_AF-A0A101XII9-F1
#
_entry.id   AF-A0A101XII9-F1
#
_cell.length_a   1.000
_cell.length_b   1.000
_cell.length_c   1.000
_cell.angle_alpha   90.00
_cell.angle_beta   90.00
_cell.angle_gamma   90.00
#
_symmetry.space_group_name_H-M   'P 1'
#
loop_
_entity.id
_entity.type
_entity.pdbx_description
1 polymer ?
#
loop_
_entity_poly.entity_id
_entity_poly.type
_entity_poly.pdbx_seq_one_letter_code
_entity_poly.pdbx_strand_id
1 'polypeptide(L)'
;MPEPKSQAWEGLERQASRISARLRRTVEYAKRLGKGGSALKEAAEFYIAKSFWLNWRTIAALTGPSMDYLTPLDGRIMSFREFMVEWVGAQFKRQLEDYGIELPWFWRYWEEETKWWHHSFELVMYLWRRTSNIHNRGPTPEERRWLEEKYPGWEETFGRFWDLYAKNYIEGRPPLPKTAPLLCNMCQLPLISVKPGRHVVIYQKEYNGRLYNFCSPVCMWIWEQEKERYAGHMTYVDRLLAGKIKLSPEAMKSIERLWDEIIWHMGYTEFGEAGLDATNGAWALLYK
;
A
#
# COMPACT_ATOMS: atom_id res chain seq x y z
N MET A 1 -32.41 -39.94 10.34
CA MET A 1 -32.19 -39.51 8.94
C MET A 1 -31.56 -38.14 8.97
N PRO A 2 -30.47 -37.86 8.25
CA PRO A 2 -29.94 -36.50 8.17
C PRO A 2 -30.97 -35.59 7.48
N GLU A 3 -31.15 -34.37 7.99
CA GLU A 3 -32.05 -33.39 7.39
C GLU A 3 -31.64 -33.06 5.93
N PRO A 4 -32.59 -32.80 5.02
CA PRO A 4 -32.30 -32.38 3.67
C PRO A 4 -31.51 -31.08 3.67
N LYS A 5 -30.43 -31.03 2.88
CA LYS A 5 -29.59 -29.84 2.79
C LYS A 5 -30.34 -28.73 2.05
N SER A 6 -30.22 -27.48 2.53
CA SER A 6 -30.94 -26.35 1.97
C SER A 6 -30.45 -25.99 0.56
N GLN A 7 -31.30 -25.35 -0.25
CA GLN A 7 -30.90 -24.84 -1.58
C GLN A 7 -29.69 -23.90 -1.53
N ALA A 8 -29.57 -23.11 -0.46
CA ALA A 8 -28.41 -22.24 -0.23
C ALA A 8 -27.14 -23.08 -0.02
N TRP A 9 -27.23 -24.17 0.76
CA TRP A 9 -26.12 -25.09 0.98
C TRP A 9 -25.70 -25.79 -0.32
N GLU A 10 -26.65 -26.25 -1.14
CA GLU A 10 -26.32 -26.83 -2.45
C GLU A 10 -25.72 -25.80 -3.42
N GLY A 11 -26.17 -24.55 -3.37
CA GLY A 11 -25.58 -23.44 -4.11
C GLY A 11 -24.11 -23.20 -3.72
N LEU A 12 -23.85 -23.19 -2.42
CA LEU A 12 -22.50 -23.07 -1.85
C LEU A 12 -21.64 -24.30 -2.16
N GLU A 13 -22.18 -25.52 -2.12
CA GLU A 13 -21.45 -26.74 -2.47
C GLU A 13 -21.08 -26.76 -3.96
N ARG A 14 -21.98 -26.31 -4.85
CA ARG A 14 -21.69 -26.11 -6.28
C ARG A 14 -20.58 -25.07 -6.49
N GLN A 15 -20.60 -23.97 -5.74
CA GLN A 15 -19.54 -22.96 -5.79
C GLN A 15 -18.21 -23.48 -5.23
N ALA A 16 -18.23 -24.14 -4.07
CA ALA A 16 -17.06 -24.73 -3.42
C ALA A 16 -16.42 -25.80 -4.30
N SER A 17 -17.23 -26.64 -4.96
CA SER A 17 -16.76 -27.64 -5.92
C SER A 17 -16.12 -26.99 -7.16
N ARG A 18 -16.70 -25.90 -7.67
CA ARG A 18 -16.13 -25.12 -8.78
C ARG A 18 -14.81 -24.44 -8.39
N ILE A 19 -14.73 -23.90 -7.17
CA ILE A 19 -13.52 -23.26 -6.63
C ILE A 19 -12.44 -24.32 -6.39
N SER A 20 -12.77 -25.42 -5.72
CA SER A 20 -11.84 -26.54 -5.45
C SER A 20 -11.33 -27.17 -6.74
N ALA A 21 -12.18 -27.34 -7.76
CA ALA A 21 -11.77 -27.81 -9.07
C ALA A 21 -10.92 -26.78 -9.84
N ARG A 22 -11.06 -25.47 -9.59
CA ARG A 22 -10.17 -24.43 -10.16
C ARG A 22 -8.83 -24.36 -9.43
N LEU A 23 -8.82 -24.50 -8.10
CA LEU A 23 -7.62 -24.45 -7.25
C LEU A 23 -6.76 -25.72 -7.38
N ARG A 24 -7.35 -26.91 -7.45
CA ARG A 24 -6.61 -28.16 -7.75
C ARG A 24 -6.01 -28.15 -9.15
N ARG A 25 -6.62 -27.39 -10.06
CA ARG A 25 -6.08 -27.19 -11.39
C ARG A 25 -4.91 -26.24 -11.42
N THR A 26 -4.62 -25.37 -10.44
CA THR A 26 -3.59 -24.32 -10.64
C THR A 26 -2.18 -24.86 -10.96
N VAL A 27 -1.77 -25.99 -10.36
CA VAL A 27 -0.49 -26.66 -10.63
C VAL A 27 -0.50 -27.47 -11.93
N GLU A 28 -1.63 -28.11 -12.27
CA GLU A 28 -1.80 -28.86 -13.52
C GLU A 28 -2.12 -27.96 -14.72
N TYR A 29 -2.68 -26.78 -14.45
CA TYR A 29 -3.00 -25.69 -15.37
C TYR A 29 -1.73 -24.97 -15.79
N ALA A 30 -0.79 -24.73 -14.86
CA ALA A 30 0.57 -24.31 -15.19
C ALA A 30 1.25 -25.31 -16.17
N LYS A 31 1.11 -26.62 -15.93
CA LYS A 31 1.61 -27.67 -16.86
C LYS A 31 0.85 -27.75 -18.19
N ARG A 32 -0.41 -27.30 -18.26
CA ARG A 32 -1.26 -27.31 -19.46
C ARG A 32 -1.23 -26.01 -20.26
N LEU A 33 -0.51 -24.97 -19.81
CA LEU A 33 -0.29 -23.72 -20.57
C LEU A 33 0.31 -23.98 -21.97
N GLY A 34 0.99 -25.11 -22.18
CA GLY A 34 1.45 -25.55 -23.50
C GLY A 34 0.39 -26.21 -24.40
N LYS A 35 -0.82 -26.52 -23.89
CA LYS A 35 -1.85 -27.31 -24.61
C LYS A 35 -3.24 -26.66 -24.67
N GLY A 36 -3.46 -25.54 -23.98
CA GLY A 36 -4.77 -24.92 -23.78
C GLY A 36 -5.06 -23.66 -24.60
N GLY A 37 -4.49 -23.48 -25.80
CA GLY A 37 -4.73 -22.27 -26.61
C GLY A 37 -4.19 -20.97 -25.99
N SER A 38 -3.97 -19.94 -26.80
CA SER A 38 -3.32 -18.68 -26.35
C SER A 38 -4.12 -17.91 -25.29
N ALA A 39 -5.46 -17.90 -25.38
CA ALA A 39 -6.32 -17.10 -24.51
C ALA A 39 -6.30 -17.53 -23.02
N LEU A 40 -6.20 -18.83 -22.73
CA LEU A 40 -6.12 -19.31 -21.34
C LEU A 40 -4.75 -19.03 -20.72
N LYS A 41 -3.70 -19.00 -21.55
CA LYS A 41 -2.35 -18.62 -21.14
C LYS A 41 -2.30 -17.15 -20.76
N GLU A 42 -2.79 -16.27 -21.62
CA GLU A 42 -2.85 -14.83 -21.36
C GLU A 42 -3.62 -14.49 -20.08
N ALA A 43 -4.77 -15.14 -19.85
CA ALA A 43 -5.55 -14.95 -18.62
C ALA A 43 -4.79 -15.40 -17.35
N ALA A 44 -3.99 -16.47 -17.44
CA ALA A 44 -3.19 -16.98 -16.33
C ALA A 44 -2.05 -16.02 -15.97
N GLU A 45 -1.30 -15.59 -16.99
CA GLU A 45 -0.19 -14.66 -16.86
C GLU A 45 -0.67 -13.32 -16.30
N PHE A 46 -1.83 -12.81 -16.77
CA PHE A 46 -2.47 -11.63 -16.20
C PHE A 46 -2.79 -11.81 -14.72
N TYR A 47 -3.39 -12.95 -14.32
CA TYR A 47 -3.75 -13.20 -12.93
C TYR A 47 -2.52 -13.28 -12.01
N ILE A 48 -1.46 -13.94 -12.45
CA ILE A 48 -0.19 -14.02 -11.72
C ILE A 48 0.41 -12.62 -11.57
N ALA A 49 0.50 -11.87 -12.66
CA ALA A 49 1.10 -10.54 -12.68
C ALA A 49 0.31 -9.54 -11.82
N LYS A 50 -1.02 -9.48 -11.96
CA LYS A 50 -1.84 -8.56 -11.16
C LYS A 50 -1.79 -8.89 -9.66
N SER A 51 -1.82 -10.17 -9.30
CA SER A 51 -1.78 -10.61 -7.91
C SER A 51 -0.44 -10.28 -7.29
N PHE A 52 0.67 -10.49 -8.00
CA PHE A 52 1.98 -10.08 -7.54
C PHE A 52 2.03 -8.58 -7.26
N TRP A 53 1.55 -7.74 -8.18
CA TRP A 53 1.58 -6.28 -8.01
C TRP A 53 0.70 -5.78 -6.86
N LEU A 54 -0.52 -6.31 -6.73
CA LEU A 54 -1.42 -5.91 -5.64
C LEU A 54 -0.88 -6.38 -4.28
N ASN A 55 -0.33 -7.58 -4.20
CA ASN A 55 0.31 -8.06 -2.97
C ASN A 55 1.58 -7.27 -2.63
N TRP A 56 2.38 -6.91 -3.64
CA TRP A 56 3.53 -6.01 -3.47
C TRP A 56 3.12 -4.72 -2.77
N ARG A 57 2.03 -4.07 -3.21
CA ARG A 57 1.50 -2.85 -2.57
C ARG A 57 1.19 -3.06 -1.09
N THR A 58 0.52 -4.14 -0.74
CA THR A 58 0.19 -4.45 0.65
C THR A 58 1.44 -4.76 1.49
N ILE A 59 2.36 -5.56 0.96
CA ILE A 59 3.62 -5.90 1.64
C ILE A 59 4.45 -4.63 1.87
N ALA A 60 4.60 -3.79 0.85
CA ALA A 60 5.36 -2.55 0.96
C ALA A 60 4.76 -1.60 2.01
N ALA A 61 3.43 -1.50 2.09
CA ALA A 61 2.75 -0.65 3.07
C ALA A 61 2.90 -1.14 4.51
N LEU A 62 2.79 -2.46 4.74
CA LEU A 62 2.80 -3.03 6.09
C LEU A 62 4.20 -3.41 6.59
N THR A 63 5.04 -3.91 5.70
CA THR A 63 6.33 -4.53 6.04
C THR A 63 7.48 -3.54 5.88
N GLY A 64 7.42 -2.65 4.89
CA GLY A 64 8.48 -1.67 4.63
C GLY A 64 8.76 -0.75 5.83
N PRO A 65 7.76 0.02 6.31
CA PRO A 65 7.87 0.77 7.56
C PRO A 65 8.36 -0.04 8.75
N SER A 66 7.80 -1.24 8.91
CA SER A 66 8.11 -2.12 10.04
C SER A 66 9.59 -2.50 10.08
N MET A 67 10.16 -2.89 8.95
CA MET A 67 11.57 -3.32 8.86
C MET A 67 12.55 -2.14 8.96
N ASP A 68 12.28 -1.04 8.25
CA ASP A 68 13.28 0.02 8.07
C ASP A 68 13.16 1.18 9.05
N TYR A 69 12.06 1.27 9.81
CA TYR A 69 11.79 2.38 10.72
C TYR A 69 11.36 1.93 12.11
N LEU A 70 10.36 1.05 12.21
CA LEU A 70 9.76 0.70 13.50
C LEU A 70 10.58 -0.34 14.28
N THR A 71 11.31 -1.21 13.59
CA THR A 71 12.24 -2.16 14.23
C THR A 71 13.46 -1.38 14.77
N PRO A 72 13.83 -1.56 16.06
CA PRO A 72 15.05 -0.97 16.63
C PRO A 72 16.27 -1.27 15.79
N LEU A 73 17.20 -0.32 15.68
CA LEU A 73 18.35 -0.41 14.78
C LEU A 73 19.19 -1.68 14.98
N ASP A 74 19.43 -2.08 16.23
CA ASP A 74 20.17 -3.29 16.62
C ASP A 74 19.41 -4.59 16.31
N GLY A 75 18.10 -4.51 16.08
CA GLY A 75 17.26 -5.63 15.63
C GLY A 75 17.13 -5.75 14.10
N ARG A 76 17.68 -4.81 13.32
CA ARG A 76 17.57 -4.82 11.85
C ARG A 76 18.61 -5.76 11.24
N ILE A 77 18.18 -6.98 10.90
CA ILE A 77 19.03 -7.99 10.25
C ILE A 77 19.33 -7.69 8.77
N MET A 78 18.42 -7.01 8.08
CA MET A 78 18.54 -6.58 6.68
C MET A 78 17.52 -5.47 6.41
N SER A 79 17.69 -4.73 5.31
CA SER A 79 16.71 -3.76 4.86
C SER A 79 15.51 -4.42 4.20
N PHE A 80 14.38 -3.69 4.14
CA PHE A 80 13.20 -4.11 3.41
C PHE A 80 13.51 -4.44 1.94
N ARG A 81 14.38 -3.64 1.28
CA ARG A 81 14.78 -3.90 -0.10
C ARG A 81 15.58 -5.20 -0.23
N GLU A 82 16.55 -5.44 0.66
CA GLU A 82 17.32 -6.69 0.68
C GLU A 82 16.36 -7.87 0.80
N PHE A 83 15.40 -7.79 1.74
CA PHE A 83 14.37 -8.80 1.91
C PHE A 83 13.54 -9.03 0.63
N MET A 84 13.02 -7.95 0.04
CA MET A 84 12.16 -8.04 -1.13
C MET A 84 12.88 -8.57 -2.37
N VAL A 85 14.15 -8.23 -2.56
CA VAL A 85 14.94 -8.72 -3.69
C VAL A 85 15.32 -10.18 -3.50
N GLU A 86 15.81 -10.55 -2.32
CA GLU A 86 16.35 -11.88 -2.03
C GLU A 86 15.27 -12.95 -1.81
N TRP A 87 14.20 -12.62 -1.09
CA TRP A 87 13.22 -13.62 -0.61
C TRP A 87 11.88 -13.62 -1.35
N VAL A 88 11.59 -12.53 -2.07
CA VAL A 88 10.36 -12.42 -2.85
C VAL A 88 10.66 -12.38 -4.35
N GLY A 89 11.53 -11.45 -4.76
CA GLY A 89 11.84 -11.21 -6.17
C GLY A 89 12.52 -12.40 -6.84
N ALA A 90 13.58 -12.94 -6.24
CA ALA A 90 14.33 -14.07 -6.81
C ALA A 90 13.46 -15.34 -6.94
N GLN A 91 12.67 -15.65 -5.91
CA GLN A 91 11.80 -16.82 -5.85
C GLN A 91 10.65 -16.68 -6.85
N PHE A 92 10.08 -15.48 -6.99
CA PHE A 92 9.05 -15.23 -7.99
C PHE A 92 9.60 -15.36 -9.42
N LYS A 93 10.75 -14.75 -9.73
CA LYS A 93 11.44 -14.91 -11.02
C LYS A 93 11.66 -16.39 -11.35
N ARG A 94 12.19 -17.15 -10.39
CA ARG A 94 12.42 -18.59 -10.56
C ARG A 94 11.14 -19.37 -10.85
N GLN A 95 10.06 -19.08 -10.15
CA GLN A 95 8.76 -19.72 -10.39
C GLN A 95 8.23 -19.41 -11.79
N LEU A 96 8.36 -18.17 -12.26
CA LEU A 96 7.93 -17.80 -13.62
C LEU A 96 8.72 -18.55 -14.70
N GLU A 97 10.04 -18.65 -14.54
CA GLU A 97 10.91 -19.44 -15.42
C GLU A 97 10.47 -20.91 -15.47
N ASP A 98 10.21 -21.52 -14.31
CA ASP A 98 9.75 -22.91 -14.23
C ASP A 98 8.36 -23.13 -14.87
N TYR A 99 7.55 -22.07 -14.98
CA TYR A 99 6.27 -22.08 -15.66
C TYR A 99 6.34 -21.69 -17.14
N GLY A 100 7.52 -21.30 -17.65
CA GLY A 100 7.67 -20.77 -19.01
C GLY A 100 6.90 -19.46 -19.23
N ILE A 101 6.75 -18.65 -18.17
CA ILE A 101 6.09 -17.35 -18.17
C ILE A 101 7.17 -16.27 -18.18
N GLU A 102 7.01 -15.29 -19.06
CA GLU A 102 7.92 -14.15 -19.10
C GLU A 102 7.73 -13.23 -17.88
N LEU A 103 8.81 -12.53 -17.52
CA LEU A 103 8.76 -11.55 -16.45
C LEU A 103 7.75 -10.44 -16.79
N PRO A 104 6.86 -10.03 -15.86
CA PRO A 104 5.87 -9.01 -16.16
C PRO A 104 6.51 -7.70 -16.63
N TRP A 105 5.91 -7.06 -17.63
CA TRP A 105 6.41 -5.79 -18.22
C TRP A 105 6.69 -4.70 -17.19
N PHE A 106 6.00 -4.74 -16.05
CA PHE A 106 6.13 -3.76 -14.99
C PHE A 106 7.27 -4.04 -14.02
N TRP A 107 8.05 -5.10 -14.20
CA TRP A 107 9.06 -5.52 -13.24
C TRP A 107 10.06 -4.40 -12.90
N ARG A 108 10.42 -3.58 -13.89
CA ARG A 108 11.25 -2.38 -13.67
C ARG A 108 10.66 -1.38 -12.67
N TYR A 109 9.33 -1.24 -12.62
CA TYR A 109 8.67 -0.38 -11.64
C TYR A 109 8.75 -1.02 -10.25
N TRP A 110 8.58 -2.34 -10.16
CA TRP A 110 8.75 -3.06 -8.90
C TRP A 110 10.18 -2.91 -8.37
N GLU A 111 11.20 -3.10 -9.20
CA GLU A 111 12.61 -2.94 -8.81
C GLU A 111 12.95 -1.52 -8.35
N GLU A 112 12.34 -0.50 -8.94
CA GLU A 112 12.52 0.89 -8.48
C GLU A 112 11.72 1.16 -7.20
N GLU A 113 10.49 0.67 -7.11
CA GLU A 113 9.64 0.88 -5.94
C GLU A 113 10.18 0.16 -4.69
N THR A 114 10.83 -0.99 -4.83
CA THR A 114 11.50 -1.68 -3.70
C THR A 114 12.60 -0.85 -3.05
N LYS A 115 13.16 0.14 -3.77
CA LYS A 115 14.15 1.05 -3.21
C LYS A 115 13.52 2.19 -2.43
N TRP A 116 12.35 2.68 -2.84
CA TRP A 116 11.92 4.03 -2.47
C TRP A 116 10.48 4.16 -1.99
N TRP A 117 9.58 3.30 -2.45
CA TRP A 117 8.15 3.51 -2.25
C TRP A 117 7.77 3.50 -0.77
N HIS A 118 8.34 2.58 0.02
CA HIS A 118 8.03 2.46 1.45
C HIS A 118 8.57 3.63 2.27
N HIS A 119 9.66 4.28 1.85
CA HIS A 119 10.15 5.50 2.49
C HIS A 119 9.21 6.69 2.25
N SER A 120 8.66 6.82 1.05
CA SER A 120 7.61 7.82 0.78
C SER A 120 6.34 7.51 1.55
N PHE A 121 6.00 6.22 1.66
CA PHE A 121 4.84 5.78 2.42
C PHE A 121 5.03 6.03 3.92
N GLU A 122 6.23 5.84 4.45
CA GLU A 122 6.57 6.13 5.84
C GLU A 122 6.34 7.62 6.18
N LEU A 123 6.75 8.55 5.32
CA LEU A 123 6.46 9.97 5.54
C LEU A 123 4.95 10.26 5.63
N VAL A 124 4.16 9.59 4.77
CA VAL A 124 2.69 9.69 4.81
C VAL A 124 2.14 9.02 6.07
N MET A 125 2.63 7.84 6.43
CA MET A 125 2.22 7.12 7.62
C MET A 125 2.53 7.94 8.88
N TYR A 126 3.65 8.65 8.92
CA TYR A 126 4.00 9.54 10.02
C TYR A 126 3.07 10.75 10.10
N LEU A 127 2.85 11.45 8.97
CA LEU A 127 2.01 12.65 8.94
C LEU A 127 0.54 12.31 9.24
N TRP A 128 0.00 11.24 8.65
CA TRP A 128 -1.38 10.77 8.85
C TRP A 128 -1.50 9.66 9.92
N ARG A 129 -0.52 9.49 10.81
CA ARG A 129 -0.46 8.37 11.79
C ARG A 129 -1.76 8.08 12.55
N ARG A 130 -2.55 9.12 12.84
CA ARG A 130 -3.84 9.02 13.51
C ARG A 130 -4.88 8.20 12.73
N THR A 131 -4.72 8.00 11.42
CA THR A 131 -5.61 7.21 10.56
C THR A 131 -5.25 5.72 10.53
N SER A 132 -4.42 5.27 11.47
CA SER A 132 -4.01 3.87 11.64
C SER A 132 -3.95 3.55 13.13
N ASN A 133 -3.83 2.28 13.51
CA ASN A 133 -3.63 1.86 14.89
C ASN A 133 -2.16 1.57 15.26
N ILE A 134 -1.23 2.18 14.52
CA ILE A 134 0.21 1.95 14.68
C ILE A 134 0.85 3.24 15.21
N HIS A 135 1.57 3.14 16.33
CA HIS A 135 2.42 4.24 16.78
C HIS A 135 3.68 4.33 15.93
N ASN A 136 4.13 5.55 15.70
CA ASN A 136 5.27 5.84 14.84
C ASN A 136 6.24 6.82 15.55
N ARG A 137 7.44 7.04 15.00
CA ARG A 137 8.37 8.10 15.40
C ARG A 137 9.31 8.40 14.24
N GLY A 138 9.93 9.59 14.23
CA GLY A 138 11.00 9.85 13.27
C GLY A 138 12.27 9.04 13.57
N PRO A 139 13.12 8.82 12.54
CA PRO A 139 14.36 8.06 12.68
C PRO A 139 15.44 8.83 13.43
N THR A 140 16.22 8.19 14.30
CA THR A 140 17.36 8.83 14.98
C THR A 140 18.51 9.15 14.00
N PRO A 141 19.53 9.95 14.38
CA PRO A 141 20.71 10.17 13.53
C PRO A 141 21.43 8.88 13.12
N GLU A 142 21.48 7.88 14.00
CA GLU A 142 22.07 6.57 13.72
C GLU A 142 21.23 5.79 12.69
N GLU A 143 19.91 5.80 12.85
CA GLU A 143 19.00 5.16 11.90
C GLU A 143 19.04 5.84 10.53
N ARG A 144 19.20 7.17 10.47
CA ARG A 144 19.40 7.90 9.20
C ARG A 144 20.69 7.48 8.51
N ARG A 145 21.80 7.29 9.25
CA ARG A 145 23.05 6.78 8.68
C ARG A 145 22.88 5.37 8.10
N TRP A 146 22.17 4.50 8.81
CA TRP A 146 21.84 3.16 8.30
C TRP A 146 20.92 3.21 7.07
N LEU A 147 19.94 4.11 7.05
CA LEU A 147 19.07 4.31 5.89
C LEU A 147 19.87 4.81 4.68
N GLU A 148 20.80 5.74 4.86
CA GLU A 148 21.70 6.20 3.79
C GLU A 148 22.65 5.10 3.30
N GLU A 149 23.16 4.25 4.20
CA GLU A 149 23.99 3.10 3.83
C GLU A 149 23.20 2.08 2.98
N LYS A 150 21.98 1.73 3.41
CA LYS A 150 21.12 0.76 2.72
C LYS A 150 20.47 1.33 1.45
N TYR A 151 20.29 2.65 1.42
CA TYR A 151 19.62 3.38 0.35
C TYR A 151 20.38 4.67 0.01
N PRO A 152 21.54 4.59 -0.67
CA PRO A 152 22.33 5.78 -1.01
C PRO A 152 21.51 6.86 -1.74
N GLY A 153 21.51 8.08 -1.20
CA GLY A 153 20.66 9.19 -1.59
C GLY A 153 19.39 9.38 -0.76
N TRP A 154 19.14 8.54 0.25
CA TRP A 154 18.01 8.67 1.17
C TRP A 154 18.03 10.00 1.92
N GLU A 155 19.19 10.43 2.39
CA GLU A 155 19.37 11.65 3.17
C GLU A 155 19.07 12.90 2.33
N GLU A 156 19.54 12.94 1.08
CA GLU A 156 19.25 14.03 0.14
C GLU A 156 17.75 14.14 -0.18
N THR A 157 17.04 13.01 -0.13
CA THR A 157 15.67 12.89 -0.62
C THR A 157 14.64 12.91 0.50
N PHE A 158 14.65 11.91 1.38
CA PHE A 158 13.73 11.75 2.51
C PHE A 158 14.20 12.47 3.77
N GLY A 159 15.52 12.52 4.00
CA GLY A 159 16.12 13.20 5.16
C GLY A 159 15.62 14.64 5.29
N ARG A 160 15.51 15.37 4.18
CA ARG A 160 14.98 16.75 4.14
C ARG A 160 13.55 16.90 4.68
N PHE A 161 12.68 15.89 4.49
CA PHE A 161 11.33 15.91 5.04
C PHE A 161 11.34 15.66 6.54
N TRP A 162 12.21 14.76 7.00
CA TRP A 162 12.42 14.51 8.42
C TRP A 162 13.02 15.73 9.13
N ASP A 163 13.93 16.47 8.49
CA ASP A 163 14.44 17.74 9.00
C ASP A 163 13.32 18.77 9.20
N LEU A 164 12.40 18.87 8.25
CA LEU A 164 11.24 19.73 8.36
C LEU A 164 10.33 19.31 9.52
N TYR A 165 10.07 18.00 9.67
CA TYR A 165 9.27 17.49 10.78
C TYR A 165 9.94 17.76 12.13
N ALA A 166 11.25 17.50 12.24
CA ALA A 166 12.02 17.76 13.44
C ALA A 166 12.01 19.24 13.82
N LYS A 167 12.26 20.13 12.86
CA LYS A 167 12.19 21.59 13.05
C LYS A 167 10.82 22.01 13.58
N ASN A 168 9.75 21.50 12.98
CA ASN A 168 8.38 21.78 13.40
C ASN A 168 8.11 21.37 14.86
N TYR A 169 8.60 20.21 15.30
CA TYR A 169 8.51 19.82 16.72
C TYR A 169 9.31 20.74 17.64
N ILE A 170 10.55 21.07 17.27
CA ILE A 170 11.41 21.97 18.05
C ILE A 170 10.78 23.36 18.21
N GLU A 171 10.07 23.84 17.17
CA GLU A 171 9.38 25.12 17.15
C GLU A 171 7.97 25.07 17.78
N GLY A 172 7.57 23.95 18.40
CA GLY A 172 6.27 23.79 19.05
C GLY A 172 5.08 23.75 18.07
N ARG A 173 5.33 23.40 16.81
CA ARG A 173 4.34 23.33 15.72
C ARG A 173 4.27 21.91 15.12
N PRO A 174 3.87 20.89 15.91
CA PRO A 174 3.88 19.50 15.45
C PRO A 174 3.08 19.35 14.14
N PRO A 175 3.57 18.55 13.18
CA PRO A 175 2.94 18.42 11.88
C PRO A 175 1.61 17.66 12.00
N LEU A 176 0.52 18.37 11.70
CA LEU A 176 -0.81 17.81 11.48
C LEU A 176 -1.23 18.02 10.03
N PRO A 177 -1.67 16.95 9.32
CA PRO A 177 -2.14 17.10 7.96
C PRO A 177 -3.37 18.00 7.93
N LYS A 178 -3.57 18.77 6.86
CA LYS A 178 -4.73 19.67 6.72
C LYS A 178 -5.84 19.11 5.84
N THR A 179 -5.61 17.95 5.25
CA THR A 179 -6.51 17.31 4.28
C THR A 179 -6.23 15.81 4.19
N ALA A 180 -7.15 15.06 3.60
CA ALA A 180 -6.93 13.66 3.27
C ALA A 180 -5.95 13.52 2.07
N PRO A 181 -5.10 12.48 2.04
CA PRO A 181 -4.28 12.20 0.87
C PRO A 181 -5.16 11.66 -0.25
N LEU A 182 -4.83 11.95 -1.52
CA LEU A 182 -5.47 11.25 -2.63
C LEU A 182 -5.16 9.75 -2.55
N LEU A 183 -6.18 8.91 -2.78
CA LEU A 183 -6.06 7.46 -2.71
C LEU A 183 -6.19 6.82 -4.10
N CYS A 184 -5.42 5.76 -4.34
CA CYS A 184 -5.42 5.03 -5.59
C CYS A 184 -6.71 4.22 -5.72
N ASN A 185 -7.46 4.38 -6.81
CA ASN A 185 -8.69 3.63 -7.06
C ASN A 185 -8.48 2.12 -7.25
N MET A 186 -7.23 1.66 -7.39
CA MET A 186 -6.88 0.25 -7.45
C MET A 186 -6.39 -0.28 -6.08
N CYS A 187 -5.19 0.12 -5.63
CA CYS A 187 -4.59 -0.44 -4.42
C CYS A 187 -5.05 0.21 -3.10
N GLN A 188 -5.86 1.27 -3.16
CA GLN A 188 -6.38 2.00 -1.98
C GLN A 188 -5.34 2.72 -1.14
N LEU A 189 -4.08 2.72 -1.56
CA LEU A 189 -2.99 3.42 -0.89
C LEU A 189 -2.85 4.86 -1.38
N PRO A 190 -2.23 5.75 -0.58
CA PRO A 190 -1.96 7.12 -0.96
C PRO A 190 -1.17 7.26 -2.27
N LEU A 191 -1.50 8.28 -3.06
CA LEU A 191 -0.71 8.66 -4.24
C LEU A 191 0.53 9.40 -3.76
N ILE A 192 1.67 8.72 -3.83
CA ILE A 192 2.96 9.23 -3.38
C ILE A 192 3.96 9.24 -4.53
N SER A 193 4.97 10.09 -4.44
CA SER A 193 6.11 10.01 -5.37
C SER A 193 6.94 8.79 -5.01
N VAL A 194 7.24 7.93 -5.98
CA VAL A 194 8.09 6.76 -5.72
C VAL A 194 9.48 7.21 -5.31
N LYS A 195 10.08 8.19 -6.01
CA LYS A 195 11.41 8.73 -5.70
C LYS A 195 11.31 10.23 -5.38
N PRO A 196 11.75 10.70 -4.20
CA PRO A 196 11.71 12.12 -3.89
C PRO A 196 12.63 12.92 -4.81
N GLY A 197 12.26 14.16 -5.09
CA GLY A 197 12.86 14.97 -6.15
C GLY A 197 12.24 14.74 -7.54
N ARG A 198 11.34 13.76 -7.70
CA ARG A 198 10.43 13.65 -8.86
C ARG A 198 9.01 14.05 -8.48
N HIS A 199 8.30 14.66 -9.41
CA HIS A 199 6.88 14.98 -9.25
C HIS A 199 6.05 13.72 -9.00
N VAL A 200 5.03 13.84 -8.14
CA VAL A 200 3.99 12.82 -8.04
C VAL A 200 3.31 12.72 -9.41
N VAL A 201 3.32 11.53 -10.01
CA VAL A 201 2.61 11.26 -11.26
C VAL A 201 1.29 10.59 -10.93
N ILE A 202 0.19 11.26 -11.29
CA ILE A 202 -1.16 10.73 -11.14
C ILE A 202 -1.59 10.19 -12.51
N TYR A 203 -1.84 8.89 -12.59
CA TYR A 203 -2.40 8.28 -13.79
C TYR A 203 -3.92 8.37 -13.69
N GLN A 204 -4.56 8.97 -14.69
CA GLN A 204 -5.99 9.21 -14.65
C GLN A 204 -6.71 8.46 -15.78
N LYS A 205 -7.92 7.97 -15.47
CA LYS A 205 -8.80 7.37 -16.46
C LYS A 205 -10.22 7.87 -16.24
N GLU A 206 -10.86 8.37 -17.29
CA GLU A 206 -12.30 8.61 -17.29
C GLU A 206 -13.05 7.35 -17.73
N TYR A 207 -14.11 6.99 -17.02
CA TYR A 207 -14.99 5.90 -17.39
C TYR A 207 -16.40 6.12 -16.82
N ASN A 208 -17.42 6.04 -17.67
CA ASN A 208 -18.83 6.29 -17.33
C ASN A 208 -19.04 7.60 -16.56
N GLY A 209 -18.41 8.70 -17.02
CA GLY A 209 -18.53 10.04 -16.43
C GLY A 209 -17.84 10.21 -15.07
N ARG A 210 -17.03 9.25 -14.62
CA ARG A 210 -16.22 9.34 -13.40
C ARG A 210 -14.73 9.33 -13.75
N LEU A 211 -13.98 10.22 -13.12
CA LEU A 211 -12.52 10.26 -13.18
C LEU A 211 -11.92 9.39 -12.06
N TYR A 212 -11.04 8.46 -12.43
CA TYR A 212 -10.30 7.58 -11.52
C TYR A 212 -8.83 7.99 -11.48
N ASN A 213 -8.22 7.89 -10.30
CA ASN A 213 -6.81 8.22 -10.03
C ASN A 213 -6.03 6.96 -9.62
N PHE A 214 -4.86 6.75 -10.22
CA PHE A 214 -4.00 5.62 -9.95
C PHE A 214 -2.57 6.09 -9.62
N CYS A 215 -1.95 5.43 -8.64
CA CYS A 215 -0.59 5.74 -8.19
C CYS A 215 0.52 5.22 -9.11
N SER A 216 0.19 4.39 -10.10
CA SER A 216 1.16 3.77 -10.99
C SER A 216 0.49 3.35 -12.31
N PRO A 217 1.26 3.22 -13.40
CA PRO A 217 0.71 2.75 -14.67
C PRO A 217 0.21 1.31 -14.54
N VAL A 218 0.80 0.53 -13.63
CA VAL A 218 0.40 -0.86 -13.35
C VAL A 218 -0.96 -0.93 -12.67
N CYS A 219 -1.22 -0.07 -11.67
CA CYS A 219 -2.52 0.02 -11.03
C CYS A 219 -3.63 0.42 -12.02
N MET A 220 -3.36 1.37 -12.92
CA MET A 220 -4.28 1.73 -13.99
C MET A 220 -4.49 0.56 -14.95
N TRP A 221 -3.43 -0.12 -15.39
CA TRP A 221 -3.50 -1.28 -16.27
C TRP A 221 -4.37 -2.40 -15.68
N ILE A 222 -4.18 -2.79 -14.41
CA ILE A 222 -5.01 -3.81 -13.74
C ILE A 222 -6.48 -3.39 -13.74
N TRP A 223 -6.75 -2.11 -13.47
CA TRP A 223 -8.11 -1.58 -13.44
C TRP A 223 -8.75 -1.67 -14.82
N GLU A 224 -8.01 -1.32 -15.87
CA GLU A 224 -8.49 -1.35 -17.24
C GLU A 224 -8.82 -2.75 -17.76
N GLN A 225 -8.15 -3.79 -17.25
CA GLN A 225 -8.43 -5.18 -17.63
C GLN A 225 -9.69 -5.75 -16.96
N GLU A 226 -10.14 -5.19 -15.83
CA GLU A 226 -11.31 -5.69 -15.08
C GLU A 226 -12.23 -4.53 -14.66
N LYS A 227 -12.55 -3.62 -15.59
CA LYS A 227 -13.30 -2.39 -15.30
C LYS A 227 -14.63 -2.66 -14.63
N GLU A 228 -15.39 -3.67 -15.07
CA GLU A 228 -16.70 -3.96 -14.46
C GLU A 228 -16.58 -4.36 -12.98
N ARG A 229 -15.45 -4.99 -12.60
CA ARG A 229 -15.17 -5.37 -11.22
C ARG A 229 -14.90 -4.16 -10.33
N TYR A 230 -14.17 -3.17 -10.84
CA TYR A 230 -13.66 -2.05 -10.02
C TYR A 230 -14.42 -0.74 -10.20
N ALA A 231 -15.26 -0.59 -11.22
CA ALA A 231 -15.97 0.67 -11.51
C ALA A 231 -16.90 1.13 -10.36
N GLY A 232 -17.53 0.20 -9.65
CA GLY A 232 -18.40 0.52 -8.52
C GLY A 232 -17.67 0.92 -7.23
N HIS A 233 -16.36 0.66 -7.13
CA HIS A 233 -15.61 0.88 -5.90
C HIS A 233 -15.37 2.38 -5.64
N MET A 234 -15.45 2.81 -4.37
CA MET A 234 -15.14 4.17 -3.92
C MET A 234 -14.09 4.14 -2.82
N THR A 235 -12.99 4.88 -3.01
CA THR A 235 -11.96 5.10 -1.98
C THR A 235 -12.57 5.85 -0.80
N TYR A 236 -11.87 5.92 0.34
CA TYR A 236 -12.34 6.72 1.48
C TYR A 236 -12.58 8.19 1.07
N VAL A 237 -11.67 8.76 0.28
CA VAL A 237 -11.78 10.15 -0.22
C VAL A 237 -12.95 10.30 -1.18
N ASP A 238 -13.19 9.35 -2.08
CA ASP A 238 -14.37 9.38 -2.96
C ASP A 238 -15.66 9.41 -2.13
N ARG A 239 -15.73 8.62 -1.05
CA ARG A 239 -16.90 8.58 -0.15
C ARG A 239 -17.09 9.89 0.58
N LEU A 240 -16.00 10.51 1.03
CA LEU A 240 -16.03 11.82 1.69
C LEU A 240 -16.55 12.90 0.73
N LEU A 241 -15.99 12.98 -0.48
CA LEU A 241 -16.40 13.96 -1.49
C LEU A 241 -17.83 13.74 -2.00
N ALA A 242 -18.30 12.50 -2.04
CA ALA A 242 -19.67 12.17 -2.40
C ALA A 242 -20.68 12.32 -1.23
N GLY A 243 -20.25 12.85 -0.07
CA GLY A 243 -21.11 13.03 1.10
C GLY A 243 -21.61 11.73 1.74
N LYS A 244 -20.97 10.60 1.45
CA LYS A 244 -21.28 9.29 2.08
C LYS A 244 -20.69 9.17 3.48
N ILE A 245 -19.65 9.96 3.77
CA ILE A 245 -19.10 10.18 5.11
C ILE A 245 -19.53 11.59 5.51
N LYS A 246 -20.26 11.71 6.62
CA LYS A 246 -20.85 12.97 7.06
C LYS A 246 -20.07 13.51 8.25
N LEU A 247 -19.27 14.53 8.02
CA LEU A 247 -18.64 15.31 9.08
C LEU A 247 -19.64 16.34 9.62
N SER A 248 -19.61 16.58 10.93
CA SER A 248 -20.45 17.57 11.57
C SER A 248 -20.00 19.01 11.24
N PRO A 249 -20.86 20.02 11.46
CA PRO A 249 -20.45 21.42 11.40
C PRO A 249 -19.28 21.75 12.35
N GLU A 250 -19.17 21.04 13.47
CA GLU A 250 -18.09 21.19 14.45
C GLU A 250 -16.73 20.74 13.90
N ALA A 251 -16.70 19.72 13.04
CA ALA A 251 -15.48 19.24 12.39
C ALA A 251 -14.71 20.36 11.68
N MET A 252 -15.45 21.33 11.12
CA MET A 252 -14.86 22.42 10.34
C MET A 252 -14.33 23.58 11.19
N LYS A 253 -14.51 23.55 12.53
CA LYS A 253 -14.11 24.64 13.43
C LYS A 253 -12.61 24.64 13.74
N SER A 254 -11.93 23.49 13.71
CA SER A 254 -10.48 23.38 13.89
C SER A 254 -9.94 22.13 13.19
N ILE A 255 -8.62 22.09 12.97
CA ILE A 255 -8.01 20.92 12.32
C ILE A 255 -8.02 19.68 13.22
N GLU A 256 -7.94 19.88 14.53
CA GLU A 256 -8.03 18.82 15.53
C GLU A 256 -9.42 18.17 15.49
N ARG A 257 -10.50 18.98 15.52
CA ARG A 257 -11.88 18.49 15.41
C ARG A 257 -12.15 17.78 14.09
N LEU A 258 -11.59 18.29 12.99
CA LEU A 258 -11.67 17.63 11.69
C LEU A 258 -11.11 16.21 11.77
N TRP A 259 -9.92 16.05 12.35
CA TRP A 259 -9.30 14.73 12.45
C TRP A 259 -9.99 13.81 13.44
N ASP A 260 -10.51 14.32 14.56
CA ASP A 260 -11.27 13.52 15.53
C ASP A 260 -12.45 12.81 14.86
N GLU A 261 -13.21 13.53 14.04
CA GLU A 261 -14.34 12.94 13.32
C GLU A 261 -13.91 12.05 12.17
N ILE A 262 -12.83 12.39 11.46
CA ILE A 262 -12.29 11.51 10.40
C ILE A 262 -11.88 10.16 10.99
N ILE A 263 -11.13 10.14 12.09
CA ILE A 263 -10.67 8.89 12.69
C ILE A 263 -11.83 8.10 13.31
N TRP A 264 -12.84 8.80 13.86
CA TRP A 264 -14.08 8.18 14.32
C TRP A 264 -14.79 7.41 13.20
N HIS A 265 -14.89 8.01 12.02
CA HIS A 265 -15.45 7.34 10.84
C HIS A 265 -14.57 6.20 10.31
N MET A 266 -13.30 6.15 10.69
CA MET A 266 -12.40 5.03 10.42
C MET A 266 -12.45 3.96 11.52
N GLY A 267 -13.23 4.16 12.58
CA GLY A 267 -13.36 3.22 13.69
C GLY A 267 -12.26 3.35 14.75
N TYR A 268 -11.62 4.52 14.86
CA TYR A 268 -10.61 4.83 15.86
C TYR A 268 -11.06 5.96 16.78
N THR A 269 -10.57 5.93 18.01
CA THR A 269 -10.72 7.01 18.98
C THR A 269 -9.37 7.62 19.37
N GLU A 270 -9.40 8.88 19.83
CA GLU A 270 -8.21 9.51 20.45
C GLU A 270 -7.79 8.85 21.76
N PHE A 271 -8.69 8.08 22.37
CA PHE A 271 -8.50 7.42 23.67
C PHE A 271 -7.71 6.11 23.58
N GLY A 272 -6.76 6.02 22.63
CA GLY A 272 -5.71 5.01 22.60
C GLY A 272 -5.62 4.14 21.34
N GLU A 273 -6.57 4.25 20.41
CA GLU A 273 -6.56 3.41 19.20
C GLU A 273 -5.85 4.08 18.04
N ALA A 274 -5.98 5.39 17.89
CA ALA A 274 -5.31 6.15 16.84
C ALA A 274 -3.79 6.20 17.07
N GLY A 275 -3.03 6.02 15.98
CA GLY A 275 -1.58 6.10 15.97
C GLY A 275 -1.08 7.47 16.44
N LEU A 276 0.05 7.45 17.16
CA LEU A 276 0.66 8.62 17.80
C LEU A 276 2.16 8.62 17.50
N ASP A 277 2.83 9.74 17.79
CA ASP A 277 4.28 9.71 17.93
C ASP A 277 4.61 9.13 19.31
N ALA A 278 5.21 7.94 19.37
CA ALA A 278 5.47 7.25 20.64
C ALA A 278 6.42 8.01 21.58
N THR A 279 7.19 8.95 21.04
CA THR A 279 8.13 9.79 21.79
C THR A 279 7.59 11.21 22.01
N ASN A 280 6.37 11.49 21.56
CA ASN A 280 5.80 12.83 21.51
C ASN A 280 6.73 13.85 20.82
N GLY A 281 7.42 13.44 19.75
CA GLY A 281 8.34 14.29 19.00
C GLY A 281 9.73 14.47 19.64
N ALA A 282 10.03 13.81 20.77
CA ALA A 282 11.32 13.95 21.44
C ALA A 282 12.51 13.50 20.56
N TRP A 283 12.30 12.59 19.60
CA TRP A 283 13.31 12.20 18.61
C TRP A 283 13.91 13.39 17.85
N ALA A 284 13.14 14.47 17.67
CA ALA A 284 13.60 15.67 16.97
C ALA A 284 14.79 16.36 17.68
N LEU A 285 14.90 16.21 19.00
CA LEU A 285 16.00 16.77 19.77
C LEU A 285 17.33 16.03 19.56
N LEU A 286 17.31 14.84 18.96
CA LEU A 286 18.52 14.06 18.67
C LEU A 286 19.33 14.61 17.49
N TYR A 287 18.79 15.55 16.72
CA TYR A 287 19.51 16.21 15.62
C TYR A 287 20.21 17.51 16.03
N LYS A 288 20.12 17.90 17.30
CA LYS A 288 20.79 19.10 17.83
C LYS A 288 22.25 18.83 18.15
#